data_AF-A0AAW2KHP8-F1
#
_entry.id   AF-A0AAW2KHP8-F1
#
_cell.length_a   1.000
_cell.length_b   1.000
_cell.length_c   1.000
_cell.angle_alpha   90.00
_cell.angle_beta   90.00
_cell.angle_gamma   90.00
#
_symmetry.space_group_name_H-M   'P 1'
#
loop_
_entity.id
_entity.type
_entity.pdbx_description
1 polymer ?
#
loop_
_entity_poly.entity_id
_entity_poly.type
_entity_poly.pdbx_seq_one_letter_code
_entity_poly.pdbx_strand_id
1 'polypeptide(L)'
;MDWDKSSGRAEAGFGEVGGGARKGSWGATLREEVAELVEKYRHSNCSRQINLGKGGVTHNMLEDIHNHWKRAEAVRIKCLGVPTLDMDNICFHLEDKSGGKIIYRQINILLLYRGRNYDPDKRPQIPIMLWKPHAPIYAKLVKNVADGLTFEETKDMRNRGLNSPPLMKLTRNGVYVNVVERVRTAFETEEVVRLDCTHVGTSDCKKIGAKLRDLVPCIPLLFKDEQIILWKGYKERE
;
A
#
# COMPACT_ATOMS: atom_id res chain seq x y z
N MET A 1 -12.62 -4.31 11.30
CA MET A 1 -12.86 -3.66 10.00
C MET A 1 -11.54 -3.53 9.28
N ASP A 2 -11.52 -3.66 7.96
CA ASP A 2 -10.32 -3.42 7.14
C ASP A 2 -10.25 -1.90 6.88
N TRP A 3 -9.35 -1.21 7.59
CA TRP A 3 -9.25 0.26 7.57
C TRP A 3 -8.76 0.81 6.23
N ASP A 4 -8.22 -0.06 5.38
CA ASP A 4 -7.90 0.21 3.99
C ASP A 4 -9.13 0.70 3.19
N LYS A 5 -10.36 0.44 3.68
CA LYS A 5 -11.61 0.79 2.99
C LYS A 5 -12.43 1.93 3.60
N SER A 6 -12.07 2.46 4.77
CA SER A 6 -12.94 3.40 5.52
C SER A 6 -12.51 4.88 5.48
N SER A 7 -11.57 5.28 4.62
CA SER A 7 -11.15 6.67 4.51
C SER A 7 -11.49 7.26 3.15
N GLY A 8 -12.37 8.28 3.16
CA GLY A 8 -12.44 9.26 2.09
C GLY A 8 -11.07 9.90 1.89
N ARG A 9 -10.75 10.17 0.62
CA ARG A 9 -9.52 10.82 0.17
C ARG A 9 -9.31 12.12 0.94
N ALA A 10 -8.26 12.19 1.76
CA ALA A 10 -7.71 13.48 2.15
C ALA A 10 -6.96 14.02 0.92
N GLU A 11 -7.48 15.10 0.32
CA GLU A 11 -6.76 15.83 -0.70
C GLU A 11 -5.49 16.42 -0.08
N ALA A 12 -4.34 15.82 -0.39
CA ALA A 12 -3.03 16.43 -0.18
C ALA A 12 -2.44 16.70 -1.56
N GLY A 13 -2.31 17.99 -1.87
CA GLY A 13 -1.84 18.51 -3.16
C GLY A 13 -0.48 17.94 -3.58
N PHE A 14 -0.34 17.80 -4.90
CA PHE A 14 0.88 17.42 -5.60
C PHE A 14 2.02 18.40 -5.29
N GLY A 15 3.14 17.84 -4.86
CA GLY A 15 4.45 18.46 -4.94
C GLY A 15 5.48 17.35 -5.16
N GLU A 16 6.16 17.39 -6.30
CA GLU A 16 7.36 16.58 -6.54
C GLU A 16 8.35 16.80 -5.39
N VAL A 17 8.71 15.73 -4.65
CA VAL A 17 9.80 15.79 -3.68
C VAL A 17 10.55 14.47 -3.70
N GLY A 18 11.70 14.47 -4.36
CA GLY A 18 12.71 13.43 -4.19
C GLY A 18 13.16 13.33 -2.73
N GLY A 19 13.38 12.11 -2.25
CA GLY A 19 14.20 11.81 -1.07
C GLY A 19 14.02 12.72 0.16
N GLY A 20 12.81 13.17 0.46
CA GLY A 20 12.55 14.14 1.52
C GLY A 20 11.79 13.49 2.67
N ALA A 21 12.50 13.09 3.73
CA ALA A 21 11.87 12.81 5.01
C ALA A 21 10.99 14.01 5.39
N ARG A 22 9.67 13.80 5.54
CA ARG A 22 8.75 14.81 6.06
C ARG A 22 9.28 15.26 7.43
N LYS A 23 9.93 16.43 7.45
CA LYS A 23 10.45 17.09 8.66
C LYS A 23 9.25 17.58 9.47
N GLY A 24 8.66 16.68 10.26
CA GLY A 24 8.12 17.09 11.55
C GLY A 24 9.26 17.72 12.34
N SER A 25 9.02 18.86 12.98
CA SER A 25 10.03 19.52 13.81
C SER A 25 10.31 18.66 15.05
N TRP A 26 11.19 17.67 14.89
CA TRP A 26 11.84 16.99 15.99
C TRP A 26 12.93 17.94 16.51
N GLY A 27 12.87 18.31 17.79
CA GLY A 27 13.99 19.00 18.45
C GLY A 27 15.29 18.21 18.26
N ALA A 28 16.44 18.89 18.22
CA ALA A 28 17.73 18.29 17.86
C ALA A 28 18.04 16.98 18.64
N THR A 29 17.71 16.95 19.93
CA THR A 29 17.88 15.78 20.83
C THR A 29 17.07 14.55 20.41
N LEU A 30 15.93 14.72 19.72
CA LEU A 30 15.12 13.60 19.25
C LEU A 30 15.71 12.92 18.00
N ARG A 31 16.59 13.59 17.25
CA ARG A 31 17.16 13.01 16.02
C ARG A 31 18.25 11.98 16.32
N GLU A 32 19.09 12.24 17.31
CA GLU A 32 20.16 11.34 17.73
C GLU A 32 19.61 10.07 18.37
N GLU A 33 18.68 10.21 19.33
CA GLU A 33 17.98 9.07 19.92
C GLU A 33 17.23 8.24 18.87
N VAL A 34 16.58 8.89 17.90
CA VAL A 34 15.92 8.19 16.80
C VAL A 34 16.95 7.42 15.96
N ALA A 35 18.10 8.01 15.64
CA ALA A 35 19.14 7.32 14.87
C ALA A 35 19.67 6.08 15.60
N GLU A 36 19.89 6.17 16.92
CA GLU A 36 20.29 5.01 17.73
C GLU A 36 19.23 3.92 17.76
N LEU A 37 17.94 4.30 17.91
CA LEU A 37 16.83 3.36 17.83
C LEU A 37 16.75 2.69 16.46
N VAL A 38 16.95 3.45 15.38
CA VAL A 38 16.98 2.90 14.02
C VAL A 38 18.13 1.90 13.88
N GLU A 39 19.34 2.22 14.32
CA GLU A 39 20.48 1.30 14.28
C GLU A 39 20.20 0.01 15.06
N LYS A 40 19.62 0.13 16.25
CA LYS A 40 19.31 -0.99 17.13
C LYS A 40 18.23 -1.93 16.57
N TYR A 41 17.22 -1.38 15.89
CA TYR A 41 16.04 -2.13 15.46
C TYR A 41 15.97 -2.42 13.96
N ARG A 42 16.82 -1.81 13.11
CA ARG A 42 16.77 -2.00 11.65
C ARG A 42 17.16 -3.41 11.19
N HIS A 43 18.08 -4.05 11.90
CA HIS A 43 18.68 -5.32 11.49
C HIS A 43 17.68 -6.48 11.63
N SER A 44 17.73 -7.44 10.68
CA SER A 44 16.82 -8.58 10.62
C SER A 44 16.88 -9.52 11.82
N ASN A 45 17.96 -9.45 12.61
CA ASN A 45 18.18 -10.29 13.79
C ASN A 45 17.41 -9.79 15.02
N CYS A 46 16.66 -8.69 14.89
CA CYS A 46 15.79 -8.25 15.97
C CYS A 46 14.61 -9.22 16.08
N SER A 47 14.54 -9.96 17.19
CA SER A 47 13.47 -10.94 17.50
C SER A 47 12.05 -10.36 17.59
N ARG A 48 11.90 -9.06 17.30
CA ARG A 48 10.71 -8.24 17.52
C ARG A 48 10.19 -7.68 16.19
N GLN A 49 10.06 -8.57 15.20
CA GLN A 49 9.48 -8.27 13.90
C GLN A 49 8.01 -8.69 13.84
N ILE A 50 7.14 -7.76 13.47
CA ILE A 50 5.73 -8.03 13.13
C ILE A 50 5.59 -8.04 11.61
N ASN A 51 4.82 -8.99 11.07
CA ASN A 51 4.52 -9.05 9.64
C ASN A 51 3.11 -8.50 9.38
N LEU A 52 3.02 -7.41 8.61
CA LEU A 52 1.76 -6.93 8.06
C LEU A 52 1.45 -7.73 6.80
N GLY A 53 0.40 -8.54 6.85
CA GLY A 53 -0.01 -9.42 5.77
C GLY A 53 -1.06 -8.82 4.84
N LYS A 54 -1.70 -9.69 4.04
CA LYS A 54 -2.71 -9.32 3.03
C LYS A 54 -3.94 -8.57 3.55
N GLY A 55 -4.17 -8.58 4.86
CA GLY A 55 -5.31 -7.92 5.51
C GLY A 55 -5.04 -6.48 5.95
N GLY A 56 -3.88 -5.91 5.60
CA GLY A 56 -3.56 -4.52 5.96
C GLY A 56 -3.40 -4.32 7.47
N VAL A 57 -3.66 -3.09 7.92
CA VAL A 57 -3.64 -2.73 9.35
C VAL A 57 -4.92 -3.24 10.00
N THR A 58 -4.79 -4.26 10.86
CA THR A 58 -5.90 -4.90 11.57
C THR A 58 -5.86 -4.61 13.06
N HIS A 59 -7.00 -4.79 13.73
CA HIS A 59 -7.09 -4.64 15.19
C HIS A 59 -6.12 -5.56 15.95
N ASN A 60 -6.00 -6.81 15.52
CA ASN A 60 -5.10 -7.78 16.15
C ASN A 60 -3.64 -7.35 15.98
N MET A 61 -3.28 -6.78 14.82
CA MET A 61 -1.94 -6.22 14.61
C MET A 61 -1.64 -5.03 15.53
N LEU A 62 -2.62 -4.18 15.81
CA LEU A 62 -2.45 -3.07 16.75
C LEU A 62 -2.22 -3.60 18.18
N GLU A 63 -2.97 -4.63 18.59
CA GLU A 63 -2.76 -5.29 19.89
C GLU A 63 -1.35 -5.90 19.99
N ASP A 64 -0.88 -6.54 18.91
CA ASP A 64 0.49 -7.07 18.85
C ASP A 64 1.54 -5.95 18.96
N ILE A 65 1.35 -4.81 18.30
CA ILE A 65 2.22 -3.63 18.42
C ILE A 65 2.27 -3.15 19.88
N HIS A 66 1.13 -2.95 20.51
CA HIS A 66 1.06 -2.49 21.90
C HIS A 66 1.69 -3.48 22.88
N ASN A 67 1.56 -4.79 22.63
CA ASN A 67 2.22 -5.82 23.42
C ASN A 67 3.74 -5.81 23.24
N HIS A 68 4.25 -5.54 22.03
CA HIS A 68 5.69 -5.34 21.81
C HIS A 68 6.21 -4.10 22.54
N TRP A 69 5.44 -3.02 22.56
CA TRP A 69 5.83 -1.78 23.23
C TRP A 69 5.94 -1.85 24.75
N LYS A 70 5.39 -2.89 25.37
CA LYS A 70 5.62 -3.19 26.80
C LYS A 70 7.08 -3.61 27.08
N ARG A 71 7.79 -4.14 26.08
CA ARG A 71 9.15 -4.70 26.22
C ARG A 71 10.19 -4.00 25.33
N ALA A 72 9.76 -3.13 24.43
CA ALA A 72 10.58 -2.50 23.41
C ALA A 72 10.11 -1.07 23.15
N GLU A 73 11.02 -0.19 22.77
CA GLU A 73 10.66 1.20 22.48
C GLU A 73 10.16 1.39 21.04
N ALA A 74 10.64 0.54 20.14
CA ALA A 74 10.22 0.50 18.74
C ALA A 74 9.93 -0.94 18.30
N VAL A 75 9.12 -1.06 17.26
CA VAL A 75 8.78 -2.34 16.62
C VAL A 75 9.12 -2.28 15.13
N ARG A 76 9.69 -3.38 14.62
CA ARG A 76 9.97 -3.53 13.20
C ARG A 76 8.80 -4.21 12.51
N ILE A 77 8.22 -3.54 11.53
CA ILE A 77 7.05 -4.01 10.78
C ILE A 77 7.48 -4.29 9.35
N LYS A 78 7.32 -5.54 8.90
CA LYS A 78 7.53 -5.94 7.50
C LYS A 78 6.18 -6.04 6.80
N CYS A 79 5.96 -5.18 5.81
CA CYS A 79 4.73 -5.13 5.01
C CYS A 79 4.82 -6.08 3.82
N LEU A 80 3.75 -6.83 3.59
CA LEU A 80 3.65 -7.83 2.53
C LEU A 80 2.24 -7.83 1.92
N GLY A 81 2.18 -8.19 0.64
CA GLY A 81 0.97 -8.29 -0.17
C GLY A 81 0.51 -6.96 -0.75
N VAL A 82 -0.76 -6.95 -1.16
CA VAL A 82 -1.44 -5.82 -1.81
C VAL A 82 -1.34 -4.47 -1.06
N PRO A 83 -1.34 -4.42 0.29
CA PRO A 83 -1.15 -3.16 1.00
C PRO A 83 0.14 -2.42 0.62
N THR A 84 1.19 -3.12 0.21
CA THR A 84 2.48 -2.50 -0.15
C THR A 84 2.42 -1.60 -1.39
N LEU A 85 1.32 -1.63 -2.16
CA LEU A 85 1.05 -0.65 -3.21
C LEU A 85 0.88 0.78 -2.68
N ASP A 86 0.43 0.91 -1.43
CA ASP A 86 0.18 2.20 -0.79
C ASP A 86 0.78 2.20 0.63
N MET A 87 2.09 2.37 0.66
CA MET A 87 2.85 2.45 1.92
C MET A 87 2.50 3.71 2.71
N ASP A 88 2.06 4.79 2.07
CA ASP A 88 1.70 6.04 2.75
C ASP A 88 0.39 5.91 3.52
N ASN A 89 -0.61 5.23 2.96
CA ASN A 89 -1.84 4.92 3.69
C ASN A 89 -1.58 3.96 4.87
N ILE A 90 -0.71 2.96 4.70
CA ILE A 90 -0.28 2.11 5.83
C ILE A 90 0.36 2.96 6.92
N CYS A 91 1.28 3.86 6.54
CA CYS A 91 1.97 4.72 7.49
C CYS A 91 0.96 5.58 8.27
N PHE A 92 0.03 6.20 7.56
CA PHE A 92 -1.04 7.00 8.17
C PHE A 92 -1.87 6.19 9.16
N HIS A 93 -2.37 5.02 8.77
CA HIS A 93 -3.19 4.19 9.66
C HIS A 93 -2.41 3.66 10.87
N LEU A 94 -1.13 3.31 10.69
CA LEU A 94 -0.30 2.89 11.81
C LEU A 94 -0.14 4.04 12.81
N GLU A 95 0.21 5.24 12.36
CA GLU A 95 0.37 6.39 13.27
C GLU A 95 -0.96 6.81 13.92
N ASP A 96 -2.04 6.90 13.14
CA ASP A 96 -3.37 7.32 13.61
C ASP A 96 -3.96 6.33 14.63
N LYS A 97 -3.90 5.03 14.34
CA LYS A 97 -4.56 4.01 15.16
C LYS A 97 -3.74 3.54 16.35
N SER A 98 -2.41 3.50 16.23
CA SER A 98 -1.54 3.08 17.34
C SER A 98 -1.11 4.26 18.23
N GLY A 99 -1.20 5.50 17.73
CA GLY A 99 -0.63 6.69 18.38
C GLY A 99 0.90 6.76 18.31
N GLY A 100 1.55 5.80 17.65
CA GLY A 100 3.00 5.77 17.44
C GLY A 100 3.46 6.70 16.32
N LYS A 101 4.79 6.79 16.16
CA LYS A 101 5.44 7.56 15.09
C LYS A 101 6.39 6.69 14.28
N ILE A 102 6.35 6.82 12.96
CA ILE A 102 7.25 6.10 12.08
C ILE A 102 8.58 6.84 12.04
N ILE A 103 9.62 6.17 12.51
CA ILE A 103 10.98 6.74 12.60
C ILE A 103 11.89 6.27 11.48
N TYR A 104 11.52 5.19 10.78
CA TYR A 104 12.26 4.64 9.66
C TYR A 104 11.33 3.99 8.65
N ARG A 105 11.62 4.19 7.37
CA ARG A 105 10.93 3.56 6.25
C ARG A 105 11.96 3.17 5.18
N GLN A 106 11.98 1.89 4.83
CA GLN A 106 12.79 1.38 3.72
C GLN A 106 11.99 0.32 2.95
N ILE A 107 11.61 0.63 1.71
CA ILE A 107 10.82 -0.24 0.82
C ILE A 107 9.54 -0.72 1.51
N ASN A 108 9.56 -1.90 2.11
CA ASN A 108 8.44 -2.54 2.81
C ASN A 108 8.68 -2.72 4.31
N ILE A 109 9.76 -2.19 4.85
CA ILE A 109 10.11 -2.26 6.27
C ILE A 109 9.85 -0.90 6.89
N LEU A 110 9.14 -0.90 8.03
CA LEU A 110 8.85 0.27 8.84
C LEU A 110 9.39 0.05 10.26
N LEU A 111 9.90 1.09 10.90
CA LEU A 111 10.10 1.12 12.35
C LEU A 111 9.11 2.08 12.98
N LEU A 112 8.27 1.54 13.86
CA LEU A 112 7.24 2.30 14.56
C LEU A 112 7.63 2.47 16.03
N TYR A 113 7.79 3.72 16.44
CA TYR A 113 8.19 4.14 17.78
C TYR A 113 6.97 4.51 18.63
N ARG A 114 6.95 4.05 19.88
CA ARG A 114 5.82 4.26 20.81
C ARG A 114 5.72 5.68 21.39
N GLY A 115 6.83 6.44 21.37
CA GLY A 115 6.95 7.71 22.10
C GLY A 115 7.66 7.57 23.46
N ARG A 116 8.25 8.66 23.96
CA ARG A 116 9.00 8.66 25.24
C ARG A 116 8.11 8.37 26.46
N ASN A 117 6.90 8.90 26.44
CA ASN A 117 5.92 8.78 27.54
C ASN A 117 4.76 7.85 27.17
N TYR A 118 5.06 6.69 26.58
CA TYR A 118 4.01 5.73 26.27
C TYR A 118 3.46 5.12 27.56
N ASP A 119 2.16 5.34 27.77
CA ASP A 119 1.37 4.84 28.88
C ASP A 119 0.44 3.72 28.38
N PRO A 120 0.65 2.45 28.77
CA PRO A 120 -0.19 1.33 28.36
C PRO A 120 -1.66 1.51 28.73
N ASP A 121 -1.98 2.26 29.77
CA ASP A 121 -3.35 2.40 30.28
C ASP A 121 -4.15 3.45 29.49
N LYS A 122 -3.46 4.39 28.84
CA LYS A 122 -4.05 5.38 27.93
C LYS A 122 -4.21 4.87 26.49
N ARG A 123 -3.93 3.59 26.25
CA ARG A 123 -4.05 3.01 24.91
C ARG A 123 -5.52 3.02 24.45
N PRO A 124 -5.79 3.25 23.15
CA PRO A 124 -7.11 3.04 22.61
C PRO A 124 -7.52 1.57 22.84
N GLN A 125 -8.68 1.36 23.49
CA GLN A 125 -9.22 0.02 23.70
C GLN A 125 -9.84 -0.46 22.40
N ILE A 126 -9.11 -1.30 21.69
CA ILE A 126 -9.52 -1.83 20.40
C ILE A 126 -10.03 -3.27 20.61
N PRO A 127 -11.28 -3.58 20.27
CA PRO A 127 -11.79 -4.94 20.44
C PRO A 127 -11.03 -5.90 19.52
N ILE A 128 -10.53 -6.99 20.10
CA ILE A 128 -9.91 -8.09 19.36
C ILE A 128 -10.99 -8.70 18.46
N MET A 129 -10.68 -8.87 17.17
CA MET A 129 -11.59 -9.53 16.25
C MET A 129 -11.32 -11.03 16.28
N LEU A 130 -12.22 -11.79 16.91
CA LEU A 130 -12.23 -13.26 16.87
C LEU A 130 -12.77 -13.81 15.54
N TRP A 131 -13.38 -12.95 14.72
CA TRP A 131 -13.89 -13.28 13.39
C TRP A 131 -13.16 -12.51 12.31
N LYS A 132 -13.02 -13.11 11.12
CA LYS A 132 -12.57 -12.40 9.93
C LYS A 132 -13.76 -11.66 9.32
N PRO A 133 -13.68 -10.33 9.07
CA PRO A 133 -14.71 -9.63 8.30
C PRO A 133 -14.94 -10.34 6.97
N HIS A 134 -16.19 -10.39 6.50
CA HIS A 134 -16.48 -10.89 5.17
C HIS A 134 -15.63 -10.15 4.14
N ALA A 135 -15.09 -10.90 3.17
CA ALA A 135 -14.34 -10.30 2.09
C ALA A 135 -15.26 -9.28 1.39
N PRO A 136 -14.83 -8.02 1.29
CA PRO A 136 -15.70 -6.98 0.77
C PRO A 136 -16.04 -7.29 -0.68
N ILE A 137 -17.33 -7.18 -1.00
CA ILE A 137 -17.85 -7.45 -2.35
C ILE A 137 -17.41 -6.28 -3.24
N TYR A 138 -16.47 -6.54 -4.15
CA TYR A 138 -16.08 -5.56 -5.15
C TYR A 138 -17.12 -5.56 -6.27
N ALA A 139 -17.66 -4.39 -6.60
CA ALA A 139 -18.39 -4.21 -7.86
C ALA A 139 -17.52 -4.69 -9.03
N LYS A 140 -18.14 -5.09 -10.15
CA LYS A 140 -17.40 -5.60 -11.32
C LYS A 140 -16.33 -4.59 -11.72
N LEU A 141 -15.06 -4.94 -11.45
CA LEU A 141 -13.88 -4.12 -11.70
C LEU A 141 -13.68 -3.83 -13.19
N VAL A 142 -14.11 -4.76 -14.03
CA VAL A 142 -14.08 -4.64 -15.49
C VAL A 142 -15.50 -4.59 -16.00
N LYS A 143 -15.80 -3.51 -16.74
CA LYS A 143 -17.05 -3.35 -17.48
C LYS A 143 -16.91 -3.97 -18.88
N ASN A 144 -18.03 -4.36 -19.50
CA ASN A 144 -18.01 -4.87 -20.87
C ASN A 144 -17.48 -3.81 -21.85
N VAL A 145 -17.94 -2.57 -21.66
CA VAL A 145 -17.48 -1.35 -22.31
C VAL A 145 -16.85 -0.48 -21.22
N ALA A 146 -15.61 -0.04 -21.42
CA ALA A 146 -14.94 0.84 -20.47
C ALA A 146 -15.54 2.25 -20.53
N ASP A 147 -15.53 2.97 -19.41
CA ASP A 147 -16.13 4.30 -19.35
C ASP A 147 -15.45 5.26 -20.33
N GLY A 148 -16.24 5.92 -21.18
CA GLY A 148 -15.75 6.85 -22.21
C GLY A 148 -15.35 6.19 -23.54
N LEU A 149 -15.29 4.87 -23.64
CA LEU A 149 -14.98 4.16 -24.90
C LEU A 149 -16.23 3.55 -25.53
N THR A 150 -16.21 3.36 -26.84
CA THR A 150 -17.16 2.46 -27.52
C THR A 150 -16.78 0.99 -27.29
N PHE A 151 -17.67 0.07 -27.67
CA PHE A 151 -17.40 -1.36 -27.58
C PHE A 151 -16.19 -1.78 -28.45
N GLU A 152 -16.08 -1.22 -29.66
CA GLU A 152 -15.00 -1.53 -30.60
C GLU A 152 -13.66 -1.02 -30.10
N GLU A 153 -13.60 0.23 -29.61
CA GLU A 153 -12.37 0.78 -29.03
C GLU A 153 -11.96 0.04 -27.75
N THR A 154 -12.92 -0.35 -26.89
CA THR A 154 -12.61 -1.18 -25.71
C THR A 154 -11.98 -2.51 -26.13
N LYS A 155 -12.47 -3.13 -27.21
CA LYS A 155 -11.91 -4.38 -27.74
C LYS A 155 -10.52 -4.16 -28.33
N ASP A 156 -10.31 -3.08 -29.08
CA ASP A 156 -9.00 -2.71 -29.61
C ASP A 156 -7.97 -2.51 -28.49
N MET A 157 -8.32 -1.73 -27.46
CA MET A 157 -7.43 -1.45 -26.32
C MET A 157 -7.09 -2.71 -25.53
N ARG A 158 -8.04 -3.64 -25.37
CA ARG A 158 -7.77 -4.97 -24.78
C ARG A 158 -6.77 -5.75 -25.64
N ASN A 159 -6.93 -5.77 -26.95
CA ASN A 159 -6.03 -6.49 -27.86
C ASN A 159 -4.64 -5.86 -27.88
N ARG A 160 -4.54 -4.52 -27.96
CA ARG A 160 -3.27 -3.78 -27.86
C ARG A 160 -2.54 -4.11 -26.57
N GLY A 161 -3.24 -4.08 -25.43
CA GLY A 161 -2.65 -4.42 -24.14
C GLY A 161 -2.21 -5.88 -24.02
N LEU A 162 -2.95 -6.83 -24.59
CA LEU A 162 -2.54 -8.24 -24.56
C LEU A 162 -1.30 -8.51 -25.43
N ASN A 163 -1.17 -7.81 -26.55
CA ASN A 163 -0.04 -7.94 -27.47
C ASN A 163 1.17 -7.08 -27.07
N SER A 164 1.01 -6.13 -26.15
CA SER A 164 2.13 -5.32 -25.65
C SER A 164 3.06 -6.14 -24.76
N PRO A 165 4.36 -5.80 -24.70
CA PRO A 165 5.25 -6.38 -23.70
C PRO A 165 4.75 -6.05 -22.28
N PRO A 166 5.00 -6.92 -21.28
CA PRO A 166 4.60 -6.65 -19.92
C PRO A 166 5.50 -5.54 -19.35
N LEU A 167 4.90 -4.49 -18.80
CA LEU A 167 5.60 -3.41 -18.13
C LEU A 167 6.50 -3.96 -17.01
N MET A 168 5.94 -4.88 -16.21
CA MET A 168 6.68 -5.58 -15.18
C MET A 168 6.00 -6.88 -14.75
N LYS A 169 6.82 -7.75 -14.14
CA LYS A 169 6.36 -8.98 -13.51
C LYS A 169 6.27 -8.81 -12.00
N LEU A 170 5.08 -9.07 -11.46
CA LEU A 170 4.83 -9.09 -10.03
C LEU A 170 5.24 -10.45 -9.47
N THR A 171 6.04 -10.42 -8.40
CA THR A 171 6.59 -11.65 -7.82
C THR A 171 5.77 -12.14 -6.63
N ARG A 172 5.97 -13.41 -6.25
CA ARG A 172 5.32 -14.05 -5.09
C ARG A 172 5.78 -13.49 -3.74
N ASN A 173 6.82 -12.65 -3.71
CA ASN A 173 7.32 -12.06 -2.46
C ASN A 173 6.32 -11.07 -1.82
N GLY A 174 5.31 -10.63 -2.57
CA GLY A 174 4.27 -9.73 -2.08
C GLY A 174 4.75 -8.29 -1.87
N VAL A 175 5.83 -7.85 -2.51
CA VAL A 175 6.34 -6.48 -2.38
C VAL A 175 6.07 -5.73 -3.68
N TYR A 176 5.13 -4.79 -3.64
CA TYR A 176 4.59 -4.07 -4.81
C TYR A 176 4.81 -2.55 -4.75
N VAL A 177 5.76 -2.09 -3.92
CA VAL A 177 5.98 -0.66 -3.62
C VAL A 177 6.19 0.19 -4.88
N ASN A 178 6.92 -0.31 -5.87
CA ASN A 178 7.27 0.45 -7.07
C ASN A 178 6.23 0.34 -8.19
N VAL A 179 5.17 -0.45 -8.02
CA VAL A 179 4.21 -0.71 -9.12
C VAL A 179 3.46 0.56 -9.50
N VAL A 180 3.00 1.34 -8.52
CA VAL A 180 2.24 2.58 -8.76
C VAL A 180 3.07 3.59 -9.53
N GLU A 181 4.31 3.83 -9.09
CA GLU A 181 5.23 4.75 -9.75
C GLU A 181 5.52 4.31 -11.19
N ARG A 182 5.86 3.03 -11.40
CA ARG A 182 6.13 2.51 -12.74
C ARG A 182 4.92 2.59 -13.67
N VAL A 183 3.72 2.36 -13.16
CA VAL A 183 2.48 2.51 -13.95
C VAL A 183 2.22 3.97 -14.30
N ARG A 184 2.44 4.92 -13.37
CA ARG A 184 2.32 6.36 -13.65
C ARG A 184 3.29 6.80 -14.74
N THR A 185 4.58 6.47 -14.60
CA THR A 185 5.60 6.80 -15.59
C THR A 185 5.27 6.17 -16.94
N ALA A 186 4.81 4.92 -16.97
CA ALA A 186 4.44 4.28 -18.23
C ALA A 186 3.28 4.99 -18.94
N PHE A 187 2.32 5.55 -18.20
CA PHE A 187 1.18 6.27 -18.80
C PHE A 187 1.51 7.64 -19.39
N GLU A 188 2.72 8.16 -19.15
CA GLU A 188 3.22 9.36 -19.83
C GLU A 188 3.41 9.11 -21.33
N THR A 189 3.89 7.92 -21.69
CA THR A 189 4.18 7.54 -23.09
C THR A 189 3.16 6.57 -23.66
N GLU A 190 2.74 5.58 -22.88
CA GLU A 190 1.82 4.52 -23.28
C GLU A 190 0.37 4.90 -22.95
N GLU A 191 -0.60 4.38 -23.71
CA GLU A 191 -2.02 4.52 -23.37
C GLU A 191 -2.52 3.32 -22.57
N VAL A 192 -1.96 2.14 -22.85
CA VAL A 192 -2.33 0.86 -22.26
C VAL A 192 -1.08 0.21 -21.71
N VAL A 193 -1.18 -0.32 -20.49
CA VAL A 193 -0.08 -1.04 -19.85
C VAL A 193 -0.53 -2.42 -19.43
N ARG A 194 0.38 -3.38 -19.56
CA ARG A 194 0.19 -4.77 -19.11
C ARG A 194 1.07 -5.07 -17.91
N LEU A 195 0.48 -5.61 -16.84
CA LEU A 195 1.20 -6.16 -15.70
C LEU A 195 1.10 -7.68 -15.71
N ASP A 196 2.24 -8.35 -15.65
CA ASP A 196 2.32 -9.80 -15.49
C ASP A 196 2.19 -10.16 -14.01
N CYS A 197 1.12 -10.87 -13.65
CA CYS A 197 0.81 -11.28 -12.28
C CYS A 197 0.79 -12.80 -12.10
N THR A 198 1.49 -13.55 -12.97
CA THR A 198 1.55 -15.04 -12.95
C THR A 198 1.82 -15.63 -11.56
N HIS A 199 2.60 -14.93 -10.72
CA HIS A 199 3.03 -15.47 -9.41
C HIS A 199 2.29 -14.86 -8.21
N VAL A 200 1.24 -14.06 -8.45
CA VAL A 200 0.53 -13.30 -7.41
C VAL A 200 -0.72 -14.04 -6.93
N GLY A 201 -1.36 -14.79 -7.82
CA GLY A 201 -2.62 -15.48 -7.57
C GLY A 201 -3.85 -14.61 -7.85
N THR A 202 -4.89 -15.23 -8.39
CA THR A 202 -6.07 -14.56 -8.99
C THR A 202 -6.82 -13.58 -8.08
N SER A 203 -6.93 -13.90 -6.78
CA SER A 203 -7.61 -13.03 -5.81
C SER A 203 -6.85 -11.73 -5.53
N ASP A 204 -5.52 -11.78 -5.51
CA ASP A 204 -4.69 -10.61 -5.27
C ASP A 204 -4.54 -9.77 -6.55
N CYS A 205 -4.54 -10.38 -7.75
CA CYS A 205 -4.57 -9.64 -9.01
C CYS A 205 -5.74 -8.66 -9.10
N LYS A 206 -6.95 -9.11 -8.71
CA LYS A 206 -8.14 -8.24 -8.69
C LYS A 206 -8.02 -7.10 -7.68
N LYS A 207 -7.47 -7.36 -6.50
CA LYS A 207 -7.26 -6.33 -5.47
C LYS A 207 -6.19 -5.33 -5.88
N ILE A 208 -5.12 -5.78 -6.54
CA ILE A 208 -4.07 -4.92 -7.11
C ILE A 208 -4.69 -3.99 -8.15
N GLY A 209 -5.46 -4.52 -9.10
CA GLY A 209 -6.14 -3.69 -10.10
C GLY A 209 -7.14 -2.71 -9.48
N ALA A 210 -7.86 -3.12 -8.43
CA ALA A 210 -8.74 -2.22 -7.68
C ALA A 210 -7.97 -1.06 -7.05
N LYS A 211 -6.89 -1.35 -6.32
CA LYS A 211 -6.03 -0.32 -5.72
C LYS A 211 -5.38 0.56 -6.77
N LEU A 212 -4.92 0.01 -7.89
CA LEU A 212 -4.27 0.79 -8.95
C LEU A 212 -5.21 1.81 -9.58
N ARG A 213 -6.49 1.46 -9.77
CA ARG A 213 -7.52 2.42 -10.19
C ARG A 213 -7.71 3.56 -9.19
N ASP A 214 -7.59 3.28 -7.89
CA ASP A 214 -7.79 4.28 -6.85
C ASP A 214 -6.53 5.17 -6.65
N LEU A 215 -5.34 4.63 -6.93
CA LEU A 215 -4.03 5.31 -6.76
C LEU A 215 -3.50 5.99 -8.03
N VAL A 216 -3.92 5.52 -9.19
CA VAL A 216 -3.55 6.04 -10.51
C VAL A 216 -4.84 6.26 -11.29
N PRO A 217 -5.03 7.41 -11.95
CA PRO A 217 -6.20 7.62 -12.82
C PRO A 217 -6.12 6.66 -14.01
N CYS A 218 -6.57 5.43 -13.81
CA CYS A 218 -6.55 4.37 -14.81
C CYS A 218 -7.74 3.43 -14.62
N ILE A 219 -8.16 2.80 -15.71
CA ILE A 219 -9.32 1.94 -15.80
C ILE A 219 -8.83 0.51 -16.11
N PRO A 220 -9.10 -0.47 -15.23
CA PRO A 220 -8.82 -1.87 -15.53
C PRO A 220 -9.70 -2.38 -16.67
N LEU A 221 -9.07 -2.79 -17.78
CA LEU A 221 -9.78 -3.26 -18.98
C LEU A 221 -9.99 -4.78 -19.00
N LEU A 222 -9.06 -5.53 -18.39
CA LEU A 222 -9.07 -6.99 -18.44
C LEU A 222 -8.25 -7.59 -17.29
N PHE A 223 -8.78 -8.66 -16.68
CA PHE A 223 -8.04 -9.61 -15.84
C PHE A 223 -8.16 -10.99 -16.48
N LYS A 224 -7.10 -11.46 -17.15
CA LYS A 224 -7.12 -12.74 -17.86
C LYS A 224 -5.76 -13.41 -17.76
N ASP A 225 -5.73 -14.72 -17.54
CA ASP A 225 -4.50 -15.53 -17.52
C ASP A 225 -3.39 -14.91 -16.64
N GLU A 226 -3.80 -14.42 -15.47
CA GLU A 226 -2.90 -13.75 -14.50
C GLU A 226 -2.22 -12.50 -15.06
N GLN A 227 -2.79 -11.87 -16.08
CA GLN A 227 -2.41 -10.57 -16.61
C GLN A 227 -3.43 -9.51 -16.20
N ILE A 228 -2.95 -8.29 -15.96
CA ILE A 228 -3.78 -7.11 -15.74
C ILE A 228 -3.52 -6.14 -16.88
N ILE A 229 -4.56 -5.74 -17.59
CA ILE A 229 -4.51 -4.68 -18.60
C ILE A 229 -5.15 -3.42 -18.02
N LEU A 230 -4.40 -2.33 -17.98
CA LEU A 230 -4.84 -1.03 -17.48
C LEU A 230 -4.77 -0.01 -18.62
N TRP A 231 -5.77 0.85 -18.69
CA TRP A 231 -5.81 1.97 -19.62
C TRP A 231 -5.87 3.29 -18.86
N LYS A 232 -5.15 4.31 -19.31
CA LYS A 232 -5.10 5.61 -18.60
C LYS A 232 -6.40 6.42 -18.64
N GLY A 233 -7.37 6.05 -19.48
CA GLY A 233 -8.53 6.90 -19.76
C GLY A 233 -8.25 7.89 -20.89
N TYR A 234 -9.27 8.62 -21.35
CA TYR A 234 -9.03 9.79 -22.19
C TYR A 234 -8.37 10.87 -21.33
N LYS A 235 -7.34 11.53 -21.87
CA LYS A 235 -6.96 12.84 -21.34
C LYS A 235 -8.17 13.74 -21.52
N GLU A 236 -8.70 14.32 -20.44
CA GLU A 236 -9.49 15.55 -20.60
C GLU A 236 -8.60 16.50 -21.41
N ARG A 237 -8.99 16.74 -22.66
CA ARG A 237 -8.45 17.86 -23.42
C ARG A 237 -9.03 19.09 -22.73
N GLU A 238 -8.27 19.68 -21.81
CA GLU A 238 -8.40 21.11 -21.53
C GLU A 238 -8.07 21.91 -22.79
#